data_AF-A0A7C1KWB0-F1
#
_entry.id   AF-A0A7C1KWB0-F1
#
_cell.length_a   1.000
_cell.length_b   1.000
_cell.length_c   1.000
_cell.angle_alpha   90.00
_cell.angle_beta   90.00
_cell.angle_gamma   90.00
#
_symmetry.space_group_name_H-M   'P 1'
#
loop_
_entity.id
_entity.type
_entity.pdbx_description
1 polymer ?
#
loop_
_entity_poly.entity_id
_entity_poly.type
_entity_poly.pdbx_seq_one_letter_code
_entity_poly.pdbx_strand_id
1 'polypeptide(L)'
;MYEVSVFVTAALLIVSGIFYAYYAWIGKTDPVLATWILMTVMLGLSFWMYWESPYKSWTGNIALTSGLVNIVTILFGVTVTHLRRGTLRIAFDVTQKWCLIGGVAIVPFWWITNNTLVSYVLVQLVAVVAILATAERLWNAERNSESLFLWVVAFFAMMCAIYPAWVKHDTFSWIYLGRAIPSTALIIYLIVRIERKVLLFSA
;
A
#
# COMPACT_ATOMS: atom_id res chain seq x y z
N MET A 1 25.55 -7.11 1.16
CA MET A 1 24.64 -5.94 1.20
C MET A 1 23.26 -6.25 0.62
N TYR A 2 23.18 -6.91 -0.55
CA TYR A 2 21.89 -7.22 -1.20
C TYR A 2 20.94 -8.02 -0.31
N GLU A 3 21.40 -9.18 0.18
CA GLU A 3 20.60 -10.05 1.05
C GLU A 3 20.13 -9.35 2.33
N VAL A 4 20.99 -8.50 2.91
CA VAL A 4 20.66 -7.73 4.12
C VAL A 4 19.53 -6.74 3.81
N SER A 5 19.61 -6.00 2.71
CA SER A 5 18.55 -5.08 2.31
C SER A 5 17.23 -5.81 2.02
N VAL A 6 17.28 -6.95 1.33
CA VAL A 6 16.10 -7.80 1.07
C VAL A 6 15.46 -8.24 2.38
N PHE A 7 16.26 -8.80 3.29
CA PHE A 7 15.80 -9.28 4.59
C PHE A 7 15.19 -8.14 5.42
N VAL A 8 15.87 -7.01 5.52
CA VAL A 8 15.39 -5.84 6.28
C VAL A 8 14.08 -5.32 5.71
N THR A 9 13.97 -5.14 4.39
CA THR A 9 12.71 -4.71 3.77
C THR A 9 11.58 -5.69 4.08
N ALA A 10 11.81 -6.99 3.88
CA ALA A 10 10.80 -8.01 4.11
C ALA A 10 10.36 -8.06 5.59
N ALA A 11 11.33 -8.03 6.51
CA ALA A 11 11.06 -8.04 7.94
C ALA A 11 10.24 -6.82 8.37
N LEU A 12 10.63 -5.61 7.95
CA LEU A 12 9.90 -4.39 8.29
C LEU A 12 8.45 -4.42 7.77
N LEU A 13 8.23 -4.86 6.53
CA LEU A 13 6.89 -4.95 5.95
C LEU A 13 6.05 -6.07 6.59
N ILE A 14 6.59 -7.26 6.81
CA ILE A 14 5.83 -8.34 7.45
C ILE A 14 5.49 -7.98 8.90
N VAL A 15 6.47 -7.51 9.68
CA VAL A 15 6.26 -7.13 11.08
C VAL A 15 5.25 -5.98 11.17
N SER A 16 5.40 -4.92 10.35
CA SER A 16 4.43 -3.83 10.36
C SER A 16 3.01 -4.29 10.05
N GLY A 17 2.82 -5.26 9.15
CA GLY A 17 1.50 -5.79 8.80
C GLY A 17 0.85 -6.55 9.96
N ILE A 18 1.64 -7.38 10.65
CA ILE A 18 1.19 -8.11 11.85
C ILE A 18 0.83 -7.12 12.98
N PHE A 19 1.69 -6.15 13.25
CA PHE A 19 1.43 -5.15 14.29
C PHE A 19 0.23 -4.26 13.96
N TYR A 20 0.01 -3.95 12.68
CA TYR A 20 -1.16 -3.19 12.24
C TYR A 20 -2.45 -3.98 12.50
N ALA A 21 -2.48 -5.26 12.08
CA ALA A 21 -3.60 -6.15 12.35
C ALA A 21 -3.87 -6.29 13.85
N TYR A 22 -2.81 -6.41 14.66
CA TYR A 22 -2.90 -6.44 16.12
C TYR A 22 -3.46 -5.12 16.68
N TYR A 23 -3.03 -3.96 16.19
CA TYR A 23 -3.53 -2.65 16.63
C TYR A 23 -5.01 -2.44 16.28
N ALA A 24 -5.44 -2.91 15.11
CA ALA A 24 -6.85 -2.94 14.78
C ALA A 24 -7.61 -3.84 15.78
N TRP A 25 -7.10 -5.04 16.02
CA TRP A 25 -7.71 -6.02 16.93
C TRP A 25 -7.96 -5.46 18.35
N ILE A 26 -6.96 -4.78 18.92
CA ILE A 26 -7.08 -4.16 20.26
C ILE A 26 -7.73 -2.77 20.22
N GLY A 27 -8.08 -2.24 19.05
CA GLY A 27 -8.80 -0.96 18.90
C GLY A 27 -7.94 0.28 19.04
N LYS A 28 -6.62 0.17 18.84
CA LYS A 28 -5.72 1.33 18.74
C LYS A 28 -5.81 2.04 17.39
N THR A 29 -6.28 1.34 16.37
CA THR A 29 -6.57 1.89 15.04
C THR A 29 -8.00 1.52 14.64
N ASP A 30 -8.62 2.35 13.79
CA ASP A 30 -9.93 2.08 13.18
C ASP A 30 -9.84 2.22 11.64
N PRO A 31 -9.03 1.36 11.00
CA PRO A 31 -8.73 1.44 9.58
C PRO A 31 -9.97 1.29 8.70
N VAL A 32 -10.04 2.10 7.65
CA VAL A 32 -11.14 1.99 6.69
C VAL A 32 -10.90 0.81 5.74
N LEU A 33 -11.77 -0.19 5.78
CA LEU A 33 -11.63 -1.42 5.01
C LEU A 33 -11.51 -1.19 3.49
N ALA A 34 -12.24 -0.21 2.96
CA ALA A 34 -12.21 0.14 1.53
C ALA A 34 -10.78 0.49 1.04
N THR A 35 -9.97 1.15 1.87
CA THR A 35 -8.58 1.50 1.55
C THR A 35 -7.73 0.24 1.38
N TRP A 36 -7.86 -0.72 2.30
CA TRP A 36 -7.08 -1.96 2.27
C TRP A 36 -7.51 -2.90 1.14
N ILE A 37 -8.81 -2.94 0.80
CA ILE A 37 -9.30 -3.66 -0.38
C ILE A 37 -8.70 -3.05 -1.65
N LEU A 38 -8.78 -1.73 -1.81
CA LEU A 38 -8.27 -1.04 -2.99
C LEU A 38 -6.75 -1.25 -3.16
N MET A 39 -5.99 -1.12 -2.07
CA MET A 39 -4.55 -1.41 -2.08
C MET A 39 -4.28 -2.87 -2.46
N THR A 40 -5.06 -3.82 -1.95
CA THR A 40 -4.91 -5.25 -2.26
C THR A 40 -5.13 -5.53 -3.74
N VAL A 41 -6.18 -4.95 -4.34
CA VAL A 41 -6.41 -5.10 -5.78
C VAL A 41 -5.27 -4.49 -6.59
N MET A 42 -4.85 -3.26 -6.28
CA MET A 42 -3.79 -2.57 -7.04
C MET A 42 -2.43 -3.28 -6.91
N LEU A 43 -2.02 -3.67 -5.70
CA LEU A 43 -0.76 -4.39 -5.49
C LEU A 43 -0.84 -5.83 -6.02
N GLY A 44 -2.00 -6.48 -5.95
CA GLY A 44 -2.21 -7.80 -6.54
C GLY A 44 -2.05 -7.78 -8.06
N LEU A 45 -2.66 -6.81 -8.74
CA LEU A 45 -2.47 -6.59 -10.18
C LEU A 45 -1.01 -6.25 -10.52
N SER A 46 -0.39 -5.39 -9.72
CA SER A 46 1.03 -5.05 -9.88
C SER A 46 1.91 -6.29 -9.76
N PHE A 47 1.68 -7.13 -8.74
CA PHE A 47 2.43 -8.36 -8.53
C PHE A 47 2.25 -9.34 -9.67
N TRP A 48 1.02 -9.51 -10.15
CA TRP A 48 0.73 -10.38 -11.28
C TRP A 48 1.46 -9.93 -12.55
N MET A 49 1.36 -8.66 -12.91
CA MET A 49 2.08 -8.11 -14.07
C MET A 49 3.60 -8.15 -13.89
N TYR A 50 4.10 -7.97 -12.67
CA TYR A 50 5.52 -8.13 -12.39
C TYR A 50 5.99 -9.58 -12.63
N TRP A 51 5.15 -10.58 -12.37
CA TRP A 51 5.46 -11.98 -12.64
C TRP A 51 5.56 -12.32 -14.13
N GLU A 52 4.94 -11.51 -14.98
CA GLU A 52 5.05 -11.57 -16.44
C GLU A 52 6.18 -10.68 -16.99
N SER A 53 6.94 -10.02 -16.12
CA SER A 53 8.08 -9.20 -16.52
C SER A 53 9.34 -10.04 -16.78
N PRO A 54 10.29 -9.54 -17.61
CA PRO A 54 11.58 -10.20 -17.78
C PRO A 54 12.47 -10.16 -16.52
N TYR A 55 12.13 -9.32 -15.54
CA TYR A 55 12.87 -9.14 -14.29
C TYR A 55 12.31 -9.96 -13.12
N LYS A 56 11.31 -10.82 -13.38
CA LYS A 56 10.58 -11.55 -12.34
C LYS A 56 11.50 -12.24 -11.33
N SER A 57 11.32 -11.88 -10.07
CA SER A 57 12.10 -12.42 -8.97
C SER A 57 11.38 -12.16 -7.65
N TRP A 58 11.47 -13.10 -6.71
CA TRP A 58 10.95 -12.89 -5.36
C TRP A 58 11.65 -11.73 -4.63
N THR A 59 12.92 -11.47 -4.95
CA THR A 59 13.78 -10.51 -4.25
C THR A 59 14.13 -9.28 -5.09
N GLY A 60 13.90 -9.31 -6.41
CA GLY A 60 14.14 -8.18 -7.31
C GLY A 60 13.27 -6.98 -6.97
N ASN A 61 11.96 -7.21 -6.87
CA ASN A 61 10.99 -6.23 -6.39
C ASN A 61 10.50 -6.57 -4.97
N ILE A 62 11.44 -6.67 -4.03
CA ILE A 62 11.14 -7.12 -2.67
C ILE A 62 10.08 -6.26 -1.97
N ALA A 63 10.03 -4.95 -2.24
CA ALA A 63 9.02 -4.07 -1.69
C ALA A 63 7.60 -4.38 -2.18
N LEU A 64 7.43 -4.76 -3.46
CA LEU A 64 6.14 -5.20 -3.98
C LEU A 64 5.73 -6.56 -3.40
N THR A 65 6.64 -7.53 -3.41
CA THR A 65 6.38 -8.89 -2.91
C THR A 65 6.01 -8.89 -1.42
N SER A 66 6.87 -8.31 -0.57
CA SER A 66 6.60 -8.23 0.86
C SER A 66 5.49 -7.22 1.19
N GLY A 67 5.32 -6.19 0.36
CA GLY A 67 4.18 -5.27 0.43
C GLY A 67 2.84 -5.96 0.19
N LEU A 68 2.76 -6.90 -0.75
CA LEU A 68 1.54 -7.69 -0.99
C LEU A 68 1.20 -8.55 0.24
N VAL A 69 2.19 -9.23 0.81
CA VAL A 69 2.00 -10.01 2.04
C VAL A 69 1.54 -9.11 3.19
N ASN A 70 2.18 -7.94 3.34
CA ASN A 70 1.81 -6.94 4.34
C ASN A 70 0.33 -6.52 4.20
N ILE A 71 -0.10 -6.02 3.03
CA ILE A 71 -1.47 -5.51 2.88
C ILE A 71 -2.53 -6.61 2.99
N VAL A 72 -2.24 -7.84 2.55
CA VAL A 72 -3.17 -8.97 2.70
C VAL A 72 -3.31 -9.34 4.17
N THR A 73 -2.21 -9.33 4.92
CA THR A 73 -2.22 -9.54 6.37
C THR A 73 -3.06 -8.47 7.08
N ILE A 74 -2.87 -7.20 6.69
CA ILE A 74 -3.65 -6.08 7.25
C ILE A 74 -5.12 -6.23 6.90
N LEU A 75 -5.46 -6.42 5.62
CA LEU A 75 -6.84 -6.57 5.17
C LEU A 75 -7.54 -7.70 5.91
N PHE A 76 -6.89 -8.85 6.05
CA PHE A 76 -7.42 -9.98 6.80
C PHE A 76 -7.65 -9.61 8.27
N GLY A 77 -6.64 -9.09 8.96
CA GLY A 77 -6.74 -8.73 10.37
C GLY A 77 -7.82 -7.68 10.66
N VAL A 78 -7.92 -6.67 9.80
CA VAL A 78 -8.95 -5.61 9.87
C VAL A 78 -10.34 -6.19 9.62
N THR A 79 -10.49 -7.04 8.59
CA THR A 79 -11.77 -7.70 8.28
C THR A 79 -12.26 -8.55 9.46
N VAL A 80 -11.40 -9.40 10.01
CA VAL A 80 -11.74 -10.26 11.17
C VAL A 80 -12.10 -9.41 12.37
N THR A 81 -11.39 -8.29 12.61
CA THR A 81 -11.70 -7.36 13.69
C THR A 81 -13.10 -6.75 13.54
N HIS A 82 -13.45 -6.24 12.37
CA HIS A 82 -14.77 -5.65 12.14
C HIS A 82 -15.90 -6.69 12.18
N LEU A 83 -15.66 -7.90 11.68
CA LEU A 83 -16.60 -9.03 11.79
C LEU A 83 -16.89 -9.34 13.27
N ARG A 84 -15.84 -9.47 14.09
CA ARG A 84 -15.97 -9.74 15.52
C ARG A 84 -16.75 -8.66 16.27
N ARG A 85 -16.59 -7.39 15.87
CA ARG A 85 -17.29 -6.25 16.50
C ARG A 85 -18.69 -6.00 15.93
N GLY A 86 -19.11 -6.72 14.89
CA GLY A 86 -20.37 -6.46 14.20
C GLY A 86 -20.41 -5.11 13.45
N THR A 87 -19.24 -4.51 13.19
CA THR A 87 -19.11 -3.18 12.57
C THR A 87 -18.71 -3.25 11.09
N LEU A 88 -18.81 -4.42 10.45
CA LEU A 88 -18.37 -4.58 9.07
C LEU A 88 -19.22 -3.69 8.14
N ARG A 89 -18.58 -2.63 7.62
CA ARG A 89 -19.16 -1.74 6.62
C ARG A 89 -18.11 -1.42 5.58
N ILE A 90 -18.44 -1.72 4.32
CA ILE A 90 -17.58 -1.43 3.17
C ILE A 90 -18.25 -0.30 2.39
N ALA A 91 -17.75 0.92 2.58
CA ALA A 91 -18.22 2.08 1.85
C ALA A 91 -17.10 2.56 0.93
N PHE A 92 -17.29 2.39 -0.38
CA PHE A 92 -16.42 2.97 -1.40
C PHE A 92 -16.96 4.34 -1.80
N ASP A 93 -16.10 5.34 -1.79
CA ASP A 93 -16.40 6.63 -2.41
C ASP A 93 -16.38 6.52 -3.95
N VAL A 94 -16.82 7.58 -4.64
CA VAL A 94 -16.90 7.60 -6.11
C VAL A 94 -15.52 7.41 -6.74
N THR A 95 -14.50 8.07 -6.21
CA THR A 95 -13.11 8.00 -6.72
C THR A 95 -12.52 6.60 -6.55
N GLN A 96 -12.75 5.95 -5.42
CA GLN A 96 -12.32 4.57 -5.13
C GLN A 96 -13.03 3.57 -6.04
N LYS A 97 -14.32 3.75 -6.33
CA LYS A 97 -15.04 2.93 -7.32
C LYS A 97 -14.43 3.08 -8.70
N TRP A 98 -14.14 4.31 -9.13
CA TRP A 98 -13.45 4.55 -10.40
C TRP A 98 -12.06 3.92 -10.44
N CYS A 99 -11.30 3.96 -9.33
CA CYS A 99 -10.00 3.30 -9.26
C CYS A 99 -10.11 1.78 -9.35
N LEU A 100 -11.11 1.16 -8.70
CA LEU A 100 -11.37 -0.28 -8.82
C LEU A 100 -11.74 -0.66 -10.25
N ILE A 101 -12.68 0.07 -10.86
CA ILE A 101 -13.13 -0.16 -12.24
C ILE A 101 -11.94 0.02 -13.19
N GLY A 102 -11.19 1.10 -13.05
CA GLY A 102 -10.00 1.38 -13.86
C GLY A 102 -8.94 0.29 -13.73
N GLY A 103 -8.64 -0.15 -12.50
CA GLY A 103 -7.72 -1.25 -12.24
C GLY A 103 -8.13 -2.55 -12.93
N VAL A 104 -9.42 -2.93 -12.83
CA VAL A 104 -9.96 -4.11 -13.50
C VAL A 104 -9.95 -3.94 -15.03
N ALA A 105 -10.27 -2.75 -15.54
CA ALA A 105 -10.27 -2.44 -16.97
C ALA A 105 -8.87 -2.49 -17.62
N ILE A 106 -7.79 -2.36 -16.84
CA ILE A 106 -6.42 -2.54 -17.35
C ILE A 106 -6.17 -4.01 -17.73
N VAL A 107 -6.83 -4.99 -17.10
CA VAL A 107 -6.63 -6.41 -17.41
C VAL A 107 -7.00 -6.76 -18.87
N PRO A 108 -8.20 -6.45 -19.40
CA PRO A 108 -8.51 -6.71 -20.80
C PRO A 108 -7.62 -5.89 -21.75
N PHE A 109 -7.29 -4.63 -21.41
CA PHE A 109 -6.33 -3.84 -22.19
C PHE A 109 -4.96 -4.52 -22.29
N TRP A 110 -4.47 -5.06 -21.18
CA TRP A 110 -3.21 -5.78 -21.12
C TRP A 110 -3.23 -7.05 -21.97
N TRP A 111 -4.30 -7.84 -21.89
CA TRP A 111 -4.44 -9.06 -22.72
C TRP A 111 -4.50 -8.76 -24.22
N ILE A 112 -5.11 -7.64 -24.62
CA ILE A 112 -5.18 -7.25 -26.03
C ILE A 112 -3.81 -6.74 -26.53
N THR A 113 -3.15 -5.90 -25.74
CA THR A 113 -1.90 -5.25 -26.16
C THR A 113 -0.66 -6.12 -25.96
N ASN A 114 -0.72 -7.13 -25.08
CA ASN A 114 0.41 -7.93 -24.60
C ASN A 114 1.59 -7.08 -24.09
N ASN A 115 1.34 -5.82 -23.71
CA ASN A 115 2.38 -4.92 -23.24
C ASN A 115 2.33 -4.79 -21.71
N THR A 116 3.03 -5.70 -21.04
CA THR A 116 3.08 -5.79 -19.58
C THR A 116 3.63 -4.53 -18.93
N LEU A 117 4.63 -3.88 -19.52
CA LEU A 117 5.23 -2.66 -18.96
C LEU A 117 4.23 -1.50 -18.97
N VAL A 118 3.55 -1.26 -20.09
CA VAL A 118 2.56 -0.18 -20.21
C VAL A 118 1.40 -0.43 -19.25
N SER A 119 0.86 -1.64 -19.21
CA SER A 119 -0.22 -2.00 -18.28
C SER A 119 0.20 -1.85 -16.82
N TYR A 120 1.42 -2.25 -16.48
CA TYR A 120 1.95 -2.06 -15.13
C TYR A 120 2.06 -0.58 -14.74
N VAL A 121 2.53 0.28 -15.65
CA VAL A 121 2.57 1.72 -15.44
C VAL A 121 1.15 2.27 -15.23
N LEU A 122 0.17 1.84 -16.03
CA LEU A 122 -1.23 2.23 -15.85
C LEU A 122 -1.75 1.83 -14.47
N VAL A 123 -1.43 0.62 -13.98
CA VAL A 123 -1.82 0.19 -12.62
C VAL A 123 -1.18 1.10 -11.57
N GLN A 124 0.10 1.46 -11.72
CA GLN A 124 0.74 2.39 -10.78
C GLN A 124 0.08 3.77 -10.80
N LEU A 125 -0.32 4.29 -11.96
CA LEU A 125 -1.03 5.56 -12.07
C LEU A 125 -2.40 5.52 -11.38
N VAL A 126 -3.18 4.45 -11.60
CA VAL A 126 -4.44 4.24 -10.88
C VAL A 126 -4.20 4.15 -9.37
N ALA A 127 -3.12 3.48 -8.94
CA ALA A 127 -2.75 3.42 -7.54
C ALA A 127 -2.37 4.81 -6.95
N VAL A 128 -1.79 5.72 -7.74
CA VAL A 128 -1.59 7.13 -7.30
C VAL A 128 -2.94 7.80 -7.05
N VAL A 129 -3.88 7.71 -8.00
CA VAL A 129 -5.21 8.33 -7.86
C VAL A 129 -5.96 7.77 -6.65
N ALA A 130 -5.86 6.45 -6.41
CA ALA A 130 -6.39 5.80 -5.22
C ALA A 130 -5.82 6.35 -3.91
N ILE A 131 -4.52 6.64 -3.88
CA ILE A 131 -3.87 7.28 -2.73
C ILE A 131 -4.33 8.72 -2.58
N LEU A 132 -4.52 9.48 -3.67
CA LEU A 132 -5.06 10.84 -3.60
C LEU A 132 -6.47 10.87 -2.99
N ALA A 133 -7.34 9.92 -3.33
CA ALA A 133 -8.65 9.78 -2.68
C ALA A 133 -8.52 9.51 -1.16
N THR A 134 -7.57 8.65 -0.79
CA THR A 134 -7.27 8.38 0.63
C THR A 134 -6.69 9.62 1.33
N ALA A 135 -5.84 10.37 0.64
CA ALA A 135 -5.23 11.60 1.11
C ALA A 135 -6.28 12.70 1.33
N GLU A 136 -7.22 12.87 0.41
CA GLU A 136 -8.34 13.81 0.56
C GLU A 136 -9.20 13.46 1.78
N ARG A 137 -9.50 12.17 1.99
CA ARG A 137 -10.22 11.72 3.18
C ARG A 137 -9.47 12.05 4.47
N LEU A 138 -8.16 11.77 4.52
CA LEU A 138 -7.33 12.11 5.69
C LEU A 138 -7.20 13.63 5.87
N TRP A 139 -7.16 14.40 4.79
CA TRP A 139 -7.08 15.86 4.86
C TRP A 139 -8.29 16.48 5.58
N ASN A 140 -9.46 15.86 5.39
CA ASN A 140 -10.74 16.27 5.96
C ASN A 140 -11.08 15.56 7.29
N ALA A 141 -10.27 14.58 7.72
CA ALA A 141 -10.53 13.84 8.94
C ALA A 141 -10.17 14.65 10.20
N GLU A 142 -11.06 14.64 11.19
CA GLU A 142 -10.83 15.28 12.49
C GLU A 142 -9.99 14.41 13.44
N ARG A 143 -10.01 13.09 13.25
CA ARG A 143 -9.29 12.11 14.07
C ARG A 143 -8.45 11.20 13.20
N ASN A 144 -7.26 10.85 13.70
CA ASN A 144 -6.39 9.89 13.06
C ASN A 144 -6.91 8.47 13.33
N SER A 145 -7.21 7.73 12.26
CA SER A 145 -7.61 6.32 12.34
C SER A 145 -6.48 5.35 12.00
N GLU A 146 -5.33 5.87 11.59
CA GLU A 146 -4.17 5.16 11.06
C GLU A 146 -2.99 5.17 12.05
N SER A 147 -2.11 4.16 12.00
CA SER A 147 -0.93 4.14 12.87
C SER A 147 0.27 4.84 12.21
N LEU A 148 0.66 6.02 12.69
CA LEU A 148 1.84 6.75 12.20
C LEU A 148 3.10 5.88 12.21
N PHE A 149 3.34 5.18 13.32
CA PHE A 149 4.52 4.31 13.48
C PHE A 149 4.63 3.28 12.36
N LEU A 150 3.52 2.63 12.00
CA LEU A 150 3.53 1.56 11.01
C LEU A 150 3.71 2.09 9.59
N TRP A 151 3.17 3.28 9.29
CA TRP A 151 3.43 3.98 8.02
C TRP A 151 4.90 4.40 7.89
N VAL A 152 5.52 4.88 8.97
CA VAL A 152 6.95 5.21 9.01
C VAL A 152 7.83 3.98 8.81
N VAL A 153 7.49 2.86 9.45
CA VAL A 153 8.20 1.57 9.25
C VAL A 153 8.10 1.11 7.78
N ALA A 154 6.91 1.20 7.18
CA ALA A 154 6.72 0.86 5.77
C ALA A 154 7.54 1.77 4.83
N PHE A 155 7.63 3.07 5.13
CA PHE A 155 8.47 4.01 4.39
C PHE A 155 9.95 3.62 4.41
N PHE A 156 10.50 3.31 5.59
CA PHE A 156 11.88 2.86 5.71
C PHE A 156 12.12 1.53 4.99
N ALA A 157 11.16 0.61 5.01
CA ALA A 157 11.26 -0.63 4.25
C ALA A 157 11.40 -0.38 2.74
N MET A 158 10.66 0.59 2.20
CA MET A 158 10.76 1.01 0.80
C MET A 158 12.11 1.67 0.49
N MET A 159 12.66 2.47 1.42
CA MET A 159 14.02 3.02 1.28
C MET A 159 15.06 1.90 1.17
N CYS A 160 14.98 0.88 2.05
CA CYS A 160 15.89 -0.27 2.01
C CYS A 160 15.78 -1.07 0.70
N ALA A 161 14.62 -1.06 0.06
CA ALA A 161 14.36 -1.79 -1.18
C ALA A 161 14.96 -1.14 -2.44
N ILE A 162 15.41 0.12 -2.36
CA ILE A 162 16.08 0.81 -3.47
C ILE A 162 17.35 0.05 -3.88
N TYR A 163 18.12 -0.46 -2.91
CA TYR A 163 19.36 -1.16 -3.21
C TYR A 163 19.13 -2.48 -3.99
N PRO A 164 18.20 -3.36 -3.58
CA PRO A 164 17.80 -4.51 -4.39
C PRO A 164 17.35 -4.17 -5.81
N ALA A 165 16.52 -3.12 -5.97
CA ALA A 165 16.05 -2.66 -7.28
C ALA A 165 17.19 -2.21 -8.19
N TRP A 166 18.16 -1.48 -7.62
CA TRP A 166 19.35 -1.02 -8.32
C TRP A 166 20.25 -2.17 -8.78
N VAL A 167 20.62 -3.08 -7.86
CA VAL A 167 21.50 -4.23 -8.15
C VAL A 167 20.91 -5.16 -9.23
N LYS A 168 19.59 -5.30 -9.27
CA LYS A 168 18.90 -6.16 -10.24
C LYS A 168 18.54 -5.45 -11.55
N HIS A 169 18.80 -4.15 -11.66
CA HIS A 169 18.37 -3.30 -12.78
C HIS A 169 16.88 -3.47 -13.11
N ASP A 170 16.06 -3.68 -12.07
CA ASP A 170 14.66 -4.06 -12.22
C ASP A 170 13.78 -2.83 -12.44
N THR A 171 13.38 -2.61 -13.70
CA THR A 171 12.56 -1.46 -14.09
C THR A 171 11.20 -1.44 -13.38
N PHE A 172 10.58 -2.60 -13.14
CA PHE A 172 9.28 -2.70 -12.49
C PHE A 172 9.38 -2.33 -11.00
N SER A 173 10.49 -2.69 -10.37
CA SER A 173 10.78 -2.27 -9.00
C SER A 173 11.00 -0.76 -8.91
N TRP A 174 11.74 -0.16 -9.84
CA TRP A 174 11.92 1.30 -9.88
C TRP A 174 10.61 2.06 -10.04
N ILE A 175 9.73 1.62 -10.95
CA ILE A 175 8.41 2.24 -11.14
C ILE A 175 7.57 2.09 -9.86
N TYR A 176 7.57 0.90 -9.25
CA TYR A 176 6.83 0.68 -8.00
C TYR A 176 7.33 1.59 -6.87
N LEU A 177 8.65 1.64 -6.65
CA LEU A 177 9.27 2.46 -5.60
C LEU A 177 9.06 3.95 -5.86
N GLY A 178 9.21 4.39 -7.12
CA GLY A 178 8.97 5.77 -7.53
C GLY A 178 7.55 6.25 -7.23
N ARG A 179 6.56 5.34 -7.26
CA ARG A 179 5.18 5.62 -6.81
C ARG A 179 5.02 5.47 -5.30
N ALA A 180 5.54 4.38 -4.73
CA ALA A 180 5.30 3.98 -3.34
C ALA A 180 5.85 4.99 -2.35
N ILE A 181 7.10 5.42 -2.55
CA ILE A 181 7.81 6.30 -1.63
C ILE A 181 7.09 7.65 -1.48
N PRO A 182 6.79 8.40 -2.57
CA PRO A 182 6.04 9.66 -2.46
C PRO A 182 4.64 9.48 -1.89
N SER A 183 3.94 8.41 -2.29
CA SER A 183 2.59 8.10 -1.81
C SER A 183 2.58 7.90 -0.29
N THR A 184 3.51 7.11 0.22
CA THR A 184 3.65 6.83 1.65
C THR A 184 4.08 8.08 2.42
N ALA A 185 5.01 8.88 1.88
CA ALA A 185 5.40 10.15 2.49
C ALA A 185 4.22 11.13 2.63
N LEU A 186 3.35 11.19 1.60
CA LEU A 186 2.13 12.00 1.64
C LEU A 186 1.19 11.55 2.78
N ILE A 187 0.95 10.24 2.91
CA ILE A 187 0.11 9.71 3.99
C ILE A 187 0.69 10.01 5.36
N ILE A 188 2.00 9.82 5.56
CA ILE A 188 2.70 10.16 6.81
C ILE A 188 2.51 11.65 7.15
N TYR A 189 2.73 12.54 6.17
CA TYR A 189 2.54 13.97 6.36
C TYR A 189 1.12 14.32 6.83
N LEU A 190 0.10 13.70 6.23
CA LEU A 190 -1.29 13.92 6.59
C LEU A 190 -1.62 13.42 8.00
N ILE A 191 -1.11 12.25 8.38
CA ILE A 191 -1.27 11.72 9.74
C ILE A 191 -0.65 12.67 10.77
N VAL A 192 0.60 13.10 10.54
CA VAL A 192 1.30 14.05 11.43
C VAL A 192 0.55 15.37 11.55
N ARG A 193 -0.03 15.88 10.44
CA ARG A 193 -0.86 17.08 10.45
C ARG A 193 -2.08 16.93 11.37
N ILE A 194 -2.78 15.79 11.30
CA ILE A 194 -3.96 15.53 12.14
C ILE A 194 -3.56 15.43 13.61
N GLU A 195 -2.52 14.65 13.94
CA GLU A 195 -2.05 14.48 15.31
C GLU A 195 -1.60 15.80 15.96
N ARG A 196 -0.91 16.67 15.20
CA ARG A 196 -0.53 18.00 15.68
C ARG A 196 -1.72 18.89 15.98
N LYS A 197 -2.77 18.87 15.13
CA LYS A 197 -4.00 19.63 15.40
C LYS A 197 -4.65 19.16 16.69
N VAL A 198 -4.80 17.85 16.88
CA VAL A 198 -5.43 17.28 18.09
C VAL A 198 -4.67 17.70 19.35
N LEU A 199 -3.33 17.65 19.34
CA LEU A 199 -2.51 18.05 20.49
C LEU A 199 -2.66 19.55 20.82
N LEU A 200 -2.73 20.42 19.80
CA LEU A 200 -2.87 21.87 20.00
C LEU A 200 -4.25 22.29 20.53
N PHE A 201 -5.31 21.53 20.23
CA PHE A 201 -6.67 21.81 20.75
C PHE A 201 -6.98 21.08 22.07
N SER A 202 -6.07 20.23 22.55
CA SER A 202 -6.19 19.51 23.84
C SER A 202 -5.34 20.14 24.96
N ALA A 203 -4.57 21.19 24.65
CA ALA A 203 -3.77 21.98 25.58
C ALA A 203 -4.45 23.32 25.86
#